data_AF-A0A662II64-F1
#
_entry.id   AF-A0A662II64-F1
#
_cell.length_a   1.000
_cell.length_b   1.000
_cell.length_c   1.000
_cell.angle_alpha   90.00
_cell.angle_beta   90.00
_cell.angle_gamma   90.00
#
_symmetry.space_group_name_H-M   'P 1'
#
loop_
_entity.id
_entity.type
_entity.pdbx_description
1 polymer ?
#
loop_
_entity_poly.entity_id
_entity_poly.type
_entity_poly.pdbx_seq_one_letter_code
_entity_poly.pdbx_strand_id
1 'polypeptide(L)'
;YSIVQTCEWLVYAASELARLLGMDERFKELRVLRERVKHGVKAELLELTSIEGIGRVRARALYAHGFRSLLDIVKADERELARVPGIGPILARKLKEAVTGGKPVPKLSSRRGLDEFLTLSEA
;
A
#
# COMPACT_ATOMS: atom_id res chain seq x y z
N TYR A 1 -12.33 17.87 12.90
CA TYR A 1 -12.03 16.43 12.71
C TYR A 1 -13.27 15.59 12.37
N SER A 2 -14.50 16.12 12.39
CA SER A 2 -15.74 15.33 12.19
C SER A 2 -16.06 14.98 10.73
N ILE A 3 -15.83 15.89 9.78
CA ILE A 3 -16.32 15.74 8.39
C ILE A 3 -15.78 14.46 7.72
N VAL A 4 -14.49 14.15 7.88
CA VAL A 4 -13.90 12.95 7.27
C VAL A 4 -14.49 11.66 7.85
N GLN A 5 -14.69 11.60 9.18
CA GLN A 5 -15.32 10.46 9.84
C GLN A 5 -16.79 10.32 9.43
N THR A 6 -17.52 11.42 9.32
CA THR A 6 -18.90 11.43 8.83
C THR A 6 -18.96 10.95 7.37
N CYS A 7 -18.07 11.43 6.51
CA CYS A 7 -17.98 10.96 5.12
C CYS A 7 -17.64 9.47 5.04
N GLU A 8 -16.71 8.98 5.86
CA GLU A 8 -16.39 7.54 5.92
C GLU A 8 -17.63 6.72 6.27
N TRP A 9 -18.39 7.15 7.28
CA TRP A 9 -19.61 6.48 7.71
C TRP A 9 -20.71 6.51 6.64
N LEU A 10 -20.91 7.64 5.96
CA LEU A 10 -21.87 7.76 4.85
C LEU A 10 -21.51 6.86 3.68
N VAL A 11 -20.22 6.78 3.31
CA VAL A 11 -19.76 5.89 2.23
C VAL A 11 -19.92 4.42 2.64
N TYR A 12 -19.70 4.08 3.91
CA TYR A 12 -19.98 2.75 4.43
C TYR A 12 -21.47 2.40 4.31
N ALA A 13 -22.37 3.27 4.78
CA ALA A 13 -23.81 3.06 4.67
C ALA A 13 -24.25 2.89 3.20
N ALA A 14 -23.74 3.74 2.30
CA ALA A 14 -23.98 3.60 0.86
C ALA A 14 -23.48 2.26 0.30
N SER A 15 -22.32 1.77 0.76
CA SER A 15 -21.80 0.46 0.33
C SER A 15 -22.68 -0.70 0.79
N GLU A 16 -23.20 -0.67 2.02
CA GLU A 16 -24.11 -1.71 2.50
C GLU A 16 -25.44 -1.68 1.75
N LEU A 17 -25.96 -0.50 1.40
CA LEU A 17 -27.14 -0.38 0.52
C LEU A 17 -26.87 -0.96 -0.88
N ALA A 18 -25.71 -0.66 -1.48
CA ALA A 18 -25.34 -1.21 -2.79
C ALA A 18 -25.24 -2.74 -2.76
N ARG A 19 -24.71 -3.32 -1.68
CA ARG A 19 -24.68 -4.78 -1.46
C ARG A 19 -26.09 -5.36 -1.34
N LEU A 20 -26.98 -4.71 -0.59
CA LEU A 20 -28.35 -5.17 -0.37
C LEU A 20 -29.18 -5.12 -1.67
N LEU A 21 -28.90 -4.15 -2.54
CA LEU A 21 -29.52 -3.98 -3.85
C LEU A 21 -28.91 -4.87 -4.96
N GLY A 22 -27.92 -5.72 -4.64
CA GLY A 22 -27.26 -6.57 -5.63
C GLY A 22 -26.38 -5.83 -6.63
N MET A 23 -25.91 -4.62 -6.29
CA MET A 23 -25.10 -3.76 -7.15
C MET A 23 -23.60 -4.00 -6.91
N ASP A 24 -23.10 -5.20 -7.21
CA ASP A 24 -21.74 -5.65 -6.84
C ASP A 24 -20.61 -4.74 -7.34
N GLU A 25 -20.70 -4.23 -8.57
CA GLU A 25 -19.68 -3.32 -9.11
C GLU A 25 -19.63 -1.99 -8.34
N ARG A 26 -20.79 -1.46 -7.96
CA ARG A 26 -20.89 -0.20 -7.22
C ARG A 26 -20.45 -0.39 -5.78
N PHE A 27 -20.73 -1.57 -5.20
CA PHE A 27 -20.20 -1.95 -3.90
C PHE A 27 -18.67 -1.93 -3.90
N LYS A 28 -18.00 -2.53 -4.90
CA LYS A 28 -16.54 -2.50 -5.02
C LYS A 28 -16.01 -1.07 -5.13
N GLU A 29 -16.60 -0.24 -5.99
CA GLU A 29 -16.23 1.18 -6.15
C GLU A 29 -16.36 1.96 -4.84
N LEU A 30 -17.45 1.75 -4.09
CA LEU A 30 -17.68 2.42 -2.81
C LEU A 30 -16.69 1.99 -1.72
N ARG A 31 -16.24 0.73 -1.72
CA ARG A 31 -15.17 0.28 -0.80
C ARG A 31 -13.85 0.97 -1.10
N VAL A 32 -13.48 1.10 -2.37
CA VAL A 32 -12.27 1.84 -2.76
C VAL A 32 -12.40 3.31 -2.37
N LEU A 33 -13.59 3.91 -2.58
CA LEU A 33 -13.85 5.28 -2.18
C LEU A 33 -13.71 5.48 -0.66
N ARG A 34 -14.20 4.53 0.14
CA ARG A 34 -14.07 4.58 1.60
C ARG A 34 -12.62 4.66 2.04
N GLU A 35 -11.76 3.80 1.50
CA GLU A 35 -10.33 3.82 1.84
C GLU A 35 -9.66 5.14 1.41
N ARG A 36 -10.07 5.71 0.26
CA ARG A 36 -9.59 7.03 -0.17
C ARG A 36 -10.02 8.16 0.76
N VAL A 37 -11.25 8.11 1.27
CA VAL A 37 -11.77 9.10 2.23
C VAL A 37 -11.04 8.98 3.57
N LYS A 38 -10.88 7.75 4.07
CA LYS A 38 -10.18 7.44 5.33
C LYS A 38 -8.73 7.90 5.30
N HIS A 39 -8.00 7.53 4.26
CA HIS A 39 -6.59 7.86 4.13
C HIS A 39 -6.35 9.26 3.53
N GLY A 40 -7.36 9.87 2.91
CA GLY A 40 -7.27 11.19 2.28
C GLY A 40 -6.28 11.22 1.11
N VAL A 41 -6.21 10.14 0.34
CA VAL A 41 -5.26 9.94 -0.74
C VAL A 41 -5.94 9.52 -2.04
N LYS A 42 -5.25 9.75 -3.16
CA LYS A 42 -5.64 9.21 -4.47
C LYS A 42 -5.54 7.67 -4.45
N ALA A 43 -6.27 7.03 -5.36
CA ALA A 43 -6.27 5.55 -5.48
C ALA A 43 -4.85 4.98 -5.64
N GLU A 44 -3.99 5.68 -6.38
CA GLU A 44 -2.59 5.30 -6.64
C GLU A 44 -1.69 5.25 -5.38
N LEU A 45 -2.11 5.87 -4.28
CA LEU A 45 -1.37 5.91 -3.01
C LEU A 45 -1.93 4.92 -1.99
N LEU A 46 -3.07 4.28 -2.27
CA LEU A 46 -3.74 3.38 -1.32
C LEU A 46 -2.81 2.25 -0.88
N GLU A 47 -2.16 1.58 -1.84
CA GLU A 47 -1.22 0.48 -1.58
C GLU A 47 -0.10 0.90 -0.63
N LEU A 48 0.46 2.10 -0.83
CA LEU A 48 1.53 2.63 0.00
C LEU A 48 1.02 3.03 1.40
N THR A 49 -0.18 3.60 1.50
CA THR A 49 -0.78 3.99 2.79
C THR A 49 -1.32 2.83 3.61
N SER A 50 -1.49 1.65 3.01
CA SER A 50 -1.85 0.43 3.74
C SER A 50 -0.71 -0.08 4.63
N ILE A 51 0.54 0.35 4.38
CA ILE A 51 1.69 -0.02 5.19
C ILE A 51 1.67 0.77 6.51
N GLU A 52 1.75 0.05 7.62
CA GLU A 52 1.81 0.64 8.94
C GLU A 52 3.01 1.59 9.09
N GLY A 53 2.74 2.83 9.51
CA GLY A 53 3.77 3.88 9.62
C GLY A 53 3.92 4.77 8.38
N ILE A 54 3.21 4.50 7.28
CA ILE A 54 3.17 5.37 6.10
C ILE A 54 1.83 6.12 6.04
N GLY A 55 1.86 7.41 6.43
CA GLY A 55 0.75 8.32 6.22
C GLY A 55 0.79 9.03 4.86
N ARG A 56 -0.20 9.92 4.64
CA ARG A 56 -0.35 10.77 3.43
C ARG A 56 0.93 11.43 2.93
N VAL A 57 1.72 12.01 3.84
CA VAL A 57 2.92 12.77 3.49
C VAL A 57 4.02 11.84 2.95
N ARG A 58 4.28 10.75 3.66
CA ARG A 58 5.31 9.77 3.30
C ARG A 58 4.94 8.96 2.06
N ALA A 59 3.66 8.61 1.90
CA ALA A 59 3.16 7.96 0.69
C ALA A 59 3.40 8.84 -0.55
N ARG A 60 3.12 10.15 -0.46
CA ARG A 60 3.43 11.09 -1.55
C ARG A 60 4.92 11.22 -1.83
N ALA A 61 5.75 11.21 -0.79
CA ALA A 61 7.21 11.25 -0.96
C ALA A 61 7.73 9.99 -1.66
N LEU A 62 7.29 8.80 -1.26
CA LEU A 62 7.63 7.54 -1.92
C LEU A 62 7.23 7.54 -3.40
N TYR A 63 5.99 7.95 -3.68
CA TYR A 63 5.48 8.01 -5.04
C TYR A 63 6.28 9.00 -5.92
N ALA A 64 6.67 10.16 -5.37
CA ALA A 64 7.50 11.13 -6.05
C ALA A 64 8.92 10.62 -6.35
N HIS A 65 9.44 9.72 -5.50
CA HIS A 65 10.74 9.06 -5.69
C HIS A 65 10.68 7.80 -6.58
N GLY A 66 9.52 7.50 -7.16
CA GLY A 66 9.35 6.39 -8.10
C GLY A 66 8.93 5.05 -7.48
N PHE A 67 8.74 4.99 -6.16
CA PHE A 67 8.21 3.81 -5.49
C PHE A 67 6.69 3.87 -5.49
N ARG A 68 6.06 3.20 -6.46
CA ARG A 68 4.61 3.27 -6.67
C ARG A 68 3.87 2.02 -6.18
N SER A 69 4.57 0.89 -6.13
CA SER A 69 4.01 -0.39 -5.72
C SER A 69 4.77 -1.01 -4.54
N LEU A 70 4.13 -1.99 -3.88
CA LEU A 70 4.78 -2.83 -2.87
C LEU A 70 6.01 -3.56 -3.45
N LEU A 71 5.96 -3.95 -4.73
CA LEU A 71 7.05 -4.62 -5.42
C LEU A 71 8.28 -3.72 -5.57
N ASP A 72 8.06 -2.43 -5.82
CA ASP A 72 9.15 -1.46 -5.93
C ASP A 72 9.85 -1.31 -4.57
N ILE A 73 9.10 -1.33 -3.47
CA ILE A 73 9.65 -1.28 -2.11
C ILE A 73 10.45 -2.54 -1.78
N VAL A 74 9.97 -3.73 -2.19
CA VAL A 74 10.70 -5.00 -1.97
C VAL A 74 12.03 -5.00 -2.71
N LYS A 75 12.03 -4.52 -3.96
CA LYS A 75 13.22 -4.47 -4.82
C LYS A 75 14.19 -3.37 -4.42
N ALA A 76 13.69 -2.27 -3.86
CA ALA A 76 14.50 -1.14 -3.44
C ALA A 76 15.48 -1.52 -2.33
N ASP A 77 16.67 -0.90 -2.37
CA ASP A 77 17.60 -1.00 -1.26
C ASP A 77 17.14 -0.13 -0.08
N GLU A 78 17.44 -0.59 1.14
CA GLU A 78 17.11 0.15 2.37
C GLU A 78 17.71 1.56 2.35
N ARG A 79 18.89 1.71 1.73
CA ARG A 79 19.58 3.00 1.54
C ARG A 79 18.82 3.93 0.59
N GLU A 80 18.14 3.39 -0.42
CA GLU A 80 17.36 4.18 -1.36
C GLU A 80 16.05 4.63 -0.73
N LEU A 81 15.40 3.74 0.02
CA LEU A 81 14.21 4.08 0.82
C LEU A 81 14.53 5.12 1.89
N ALA A 82 15.70 5.04 2.54
CA ALA A 82 16.14 6.00 3.55
C ALA A 82 16.53 7.38 2.99
N ARG A 83 16.71 7.52 1.67
CA ARG A 83 16.92 8.82 1.02
C ARG A 83 15.62 9.61 0.83
N VAL A 84 14.46 8.95 0.95
CA VAL A 84 13.17 9.59 0.78
C VAL A 84 12.89 10.54 1.95
N PRO A 85 12.51 11.80 1.70
CA PRO A 85 12.19 12.76 2.75
C PRO A 85 11.11 12.22 3.70
N GLY A 86 11.45 12.14 4.99
CA GLY A 86 10.53 11.67 6.04
C GLY A 86 10.55 10.14 6.26
N ILE A 87 11.38 9.39 5.54
CA ILE A 87 11.66 7.98 5.77
C ILE A 87 13.10 7.84 6.24
N GLY A 88 13.27 7.77 7.55
CA GLY A 88 14.58 7.48 8.14
C GLY A 88 14.96 6.00 7.98
N PRO A 89 16.22 5.63 8.29
CA PRO A 89 16.73 4.25 8.15
C PRO A 89 15.91 3.23 8.96
N ILE A 90 15.48 3.60 10.18
CA ILE A 90 14.64 2.75 11.02
C ILE A 90 13.29 2.47 10.35
N LEU A 91 12.70 3.47 9.72
CA LEU A 91 11.41 3.32 9.05
C LEU A 91 11.56 2.54 7.75
N ALA A 92 12.65 2.75 7.00
CA ALA A 92 12.99 1.98 5.80
C ALA A 92 13.09 0.48 6.11
N ARG A 93 13.77 0.12 7.21
CA ARG A 93 13.86 -1.26 7.68
C ARG A 93 12.49 -1.86 8.00
N LYS A 94 11.68 -1.15 8.80
CA LYS A 94 10.32 -1.56 9.15
C LYS A 94 9.42 -1.70 7.92
N LEU A 95 9.56 -0.82 6.94
CA LEU A 95 8.85 -0.88 5.67
C LEU A 95 9.16 -2.18 4.94
N LYS A 96 10.45 -2.52 4.84
CA LYS A 96 10.90 -3.74 4.17
C LYS A 96 10.45 -5.00 4.92
N GLU A 97 10.49 -4.98 6.26
CA GLU A 97 9.96 -6.04 7.11
C GLU A 97 8.44 -6.23 6.94
N ALA A 98 7.68 -5.13 6.90
CA ALA A 98 6.23 -5.13 6.76
C ALA A 98 5.75 -5.69 5.41
N VAL A 99 6.46 -5.37 4.32
CA VAL A 99 6.10 -5.87 2.98
C VAL A 99 6.55 -7.32 2.76
N THR A 100 7.60 -7.78 3.44
CA THR A 100 8.13 -9.16 3.27
C THR A 100 7.43 -10.19 4.16
N GLY A 101 6.55 -9.78 5.08
CA GLY A 101 5.80 -10.73 5.91
C GLY A 101 6.69 -11.54 6.87
N GLY A 102 7.59 -10.87 7.58
CA GLY A 102 8.33 -11.49 8.70
C GLY A 102 9.43 -12.49 8.31
N LYS A 103 9.76 -12.65 7.02
CA LYS A 103 10.97 -13.36 6.60
C LYS A 103 12.00 -12.37 6.05
N PRO A 104 13.28 -12.49 6.39
CA PRO A 104 14.31 -11.63 5.83
C PRO A 104 14.41 -11.86 4.31
N VAL A 105 14.24 -10.80 3.51
CA VAL A 105 14.47 -10.86 2.05
C VAL A 105 15.94 -11.26 1.83
N PRO A 106 16.24 -12.40 1.19
CA PRO A 106 17.59 -12.69 0.76
C PRO A 106 18.00 -11.64 -0.28
N LYS A 107 19.21 -11.11 -0.15
CA LYS A 107 19.76 -10.10 -1.07
C LYS A 107 19.73 -10.65 -2.51
N LEU A 108 18.76 -10.24 -3.31
CA LEU A 108 18.65 -10.61 -4.71
C LEU A 108 19.58 -9.73 -5.55
N SER A 109 20.86 -10.11 -5.60
CA SER A 109 21.89 -9.44 -6.39
C SER A 109 22.03 -9.97 -7.84
N SER A 110 21.06 -10.73 -8.37
CA SER A 110 21.09 -11.08 -9.80
C SER A 110 19.75 -11.56 -10.36
N ARG A 111 19.54 -11.23 -11.65
CA ARG A 111 18.35 -11.51 -12.48
C ARG A 111 17.85 -12.97 -12.51
N ARG A 112 18.60 -13.94 -11.97
CA ARG A 112 18.24 -15.37 -11.95
C ARG A 112 17.16 -15.75 -10.92
N GLY A 113 16.92 -14.92 -9.89
CA GLY A 113 15.98 -15.28 -8.83
C GLY A 113 14.51 -15.22 -9.22
N LEU A 114 14.13 -14.52 -10.29
CA LEU A 114 12.72 -14.39 -10.68
C LEU A 114 12.16 -15.68 -11.27
N ASP A 115 12.99 -16.45 -11.97
CA ASP A 115 12.59 -17.71 -12.59
C ASP A 115 12.45 -18.84 -11.55
N GLU A 116 13.25 -18.82 -10.48
CA GLU A 116 13.16 -19.80 -9.37
C GLU A 116 11.96 -19.56 -8.45
N PHE A 117 11.48 -18.32 -8.30
CA PHE A 117 10.31 -18.03 -7.47
C PHE A 117 8.99 -18.40 -8.15
N LEU A 118 8.93 -18.37 -9.50
CA LEU A 118 7.72 -18.73 -10.24
C LEU A 118 7.48 -20.24 -10.29
N THR A 119 8.54 -21.07 -10.30
CA THR A 119 8.41 -22.53 -10.33
C THR A 119 8.01 -23.15 -8.98
N LEU A 120 8.30 -22.47 -7.87
CA LEU A 120 7.94 -22.93 -6.52
C LEU A 120 6.48 -22.61 -6.11
N SER A 121 5.74 -21.87 -6.94
CA SER A 121 4.33 -21.56 -6.69
C SER A 121 3.36 -22.53 -7.39
N GLU A 122 3.85 -23.44 -8.24
CA GLU A 122 3.04 -24.39 -9.01
C GLU A 122 3.22 -25.87 -8.58
N ALA A 123 3.77 -26.13 -7.38
CA ALA A 123 3.83 -27.47 -6.77
C ALA A 123 3.07 -27.48 -5.44
#